data_AF-A0A2N7YTW9-F1
#
_entry.id   AF-A0A2N7YTW9-F1
#
_cell.length_a   1.000
_cell.length_b   1.000
_cell.length_c   1.000
_cell.angle_alpha   90.00
_cell.angle_beta   90.00
_cell.angle_gamma   90.00
#
_symmetry.space_group_name_H-M   'P 1'
#
loop_
_entity.id
_entity.type
_entity.pdbx_description
1 polymer ?
#
loop_
_entity_poly.entity_id
_entity_poly.type
_entity_poly.pdbx_seq_one_letter_code
_entity_poly.pdbx_strand_id
1 'polypeptide(L)'
;MMGEFDTIRPYNDSEVPAVLERLFSDKAFLDILTHFRFPRFAGALGWLLKPMIARKLRREFAGVTTVATLQDKVEYYVDHTIDRATDGVTYTGVEQLKSGTAYVFLANHRDIVMDPAFVNYAVYHAGLPTPRIAIGDNLLQKPFVSDLMRLNKSFIVHRSITGRKEKMAAYQLLSAYINHSIRHDCQSIWIAQAEGRAKDGDDRTESAILKMFHVSRKDEPFAEVIQSLNLTPVSISYEYDPCDLAKARELYIRATTGTYTKAPGEDDVSIALGITGYKGRVHVNFAPPITERFEDTKLLAVEMDRQILGGYRLFPVHYLAYAQWSDADPQLQVPKAADIFPADELAKAKAEWERRLSECPVEHRPFLVVQYATPVRNQYRVKAGIPL
;
A
#
# COMPACT_ATOMS: atom_id res chain seq x y z
N MET A 1 -26.08 -17.01 -13.04
CA MET A 1 -25.93 -17.48 -11.64
C MET A 1 -24.68 -16.79 -11.11
N MET A 2 -24.75 -16.05 -10.00
CA MET A 2 -23.55 -15.42 -9.42
C MET A 2 -22.64 -16.52 -8.87
N GLY A 3 -21.36 -16.50 -9.24
CA GLY A 3 -20.33 -17.38 -8.70
C GLY A 3 -20.00 -17.03 -7.23
N GLU A 4 -19.35 -17.96 -6.53
CA GLU A 4 -19.07 -17.90 -5.09
C GLU A 4 -18.37 -16.59 -4.66
N PHE A 5 -17.47 -16.06 -5.49
CA PHE A 5 -16.66 -14.88 -5.18
C PHE A 5 -17.06 -13.60 -5.91
N ASP A 6 -18.15 -13.59 -6.68
CA ASP A 6 -18.52 -12.47 -7.58
C ASP A 6 -18.66 -11.12 -6.87
N THR A 7 -19.00 -11.13 -5.58
CA THR A 7 -19.16 -9.94 -4.73
C THR A 7 -17.84 -9.27 -4.37
N ILE A 8 -16.72 -10.02 -4.36
CA ILE A 8 -15.43 -9.50 -3.92
C ILE A 8 -14.33 -9.59 -4.97
N ARG A 9 -14.42 -10.50 -5.94
CA ARG A 9 -13.31 -10.77 -6.87
C ARG A 9 -13.07 -9.61 -7.86
N PRO A 10 -11.85 -9.51 -8.44
CA PRO A 10 -11.57 -8.64 -9.58
C PRO A 10 -12.35 -9.07 -10.82
N TYR A 11 -12.34 -8.22 -11.84
CA TYR A 11 -12.95 -8.56 -13.12
C TYR A 11 -12.14 -9.62 -13.87
N ASN A 12 -12.86 -10.50 -14.56
CA ASN A 12 -12.28 -11.44 -15.52
C ASN A 12 -12.11 -10.77 -16.89
N ASP A 13 -11.27 -11.33 -17.75
CA ASP A 13 -10.99 -10.80 -19.09
C ASP A 13 -12.26 -10.55 -19.91
N SER A 14 -13.24 -11.46 -19.85
CA SER A 14 -14.52 -11.31 -20.56
C SER A 14 -15.34 -10.09 -20.13
N GLU A 15 -15.09 -9.56 -18.94
CA GLU A 15 -15.79 -8.40 -18.38
C GLU A 15 -15.11 -7.08 -18.77
N VAL A 16 -13.81 -7.11 -19.12
CA VAL A 16 -12.98 -5.92 -19.37
C VAL A 16 -13.59 -4.97 -20.40
N PRO A 17 -14.02 -5.40 -21.60
CA PRO A 17 -14.56 -4.47 -22.59
C PRO A 17 -15.82 -3.72 -22.11
N ALA A 18 -16.72 -4.44 -21.43
CA ALA A 18 -17.96 -3.86 -20.93
C ALA A 18 -17.72 -2.88 -19.78
N VAL A 19 -16.75 -3.17 -18.90
CA VAL A 19 -16.37 -2.28 -17.81
C VAL A 19 -15.69 -1.02 -18.35
N LEU A 20 -14.80 -1.14 -19.33
CA LEU A 20 -14.15 0.03 -19.97
C LEU A 20 -15.16 0.94 -20.65
N GLU A 21 -16.13 0.39 -21.38
CA GLU A 21 -17.16 1.22 -22.04
C GLU A 21 -18.03 1.97 -21.03
N ARG A 22 -18.37 1.31 -19.90
CA ARG A 22 -19.07 1.96 -18.77
C ARG A 22 -18.21 3.09 -18.17
N LEU A 23 -16.93 2.82 -17.91
CA LEU A 23 -15.98 3.79 -17.36
C LEU A 23 -15.84 5.01 -18.26
N PHE A 24 -15.67 4.82 -19.58
CA PHE A 24 -15.53 5.93 -20.55
C PHE A 24 -16.83 6.67 -20.84
N SER A 25 -17.95 6.18 -20.32
CA SER A 25 -19.26 6.84 -20.38
C SER A 25 -19.65 7.49 -19.04
N ASP A 26 -18.89 7.24 -17.97
CA ASP A 26 -19.16 7.80 -16.65
C ASP A 26 -18.81 9.29 -16.61
N LYS A 27 -19.82 10.12 -16.30
CA LYS A 27 -19.66 11.57 -16.27
C LYS A 27 -18.72 12.01 -15.15
N ALA A 28 -18.79 11.41 -13.96
CA ALA A 28 -17.93 11.80 -12.85
C ALA A 28 -16.46 11.48 -13.15
N PHE A 29 -16.20 10.33 -13.78
CA PHE A 29 -14.85 9.95 -14.23
C PHE A 29 -14.30 10.93 -15.27
N LEU A 30 -15.08 11.22 -16.33
CA LEU A 30 -14.66 12.16 -17.37
C LEU A 30 -14.45 13.58 -16.81
N ASP A 31 -15.23 13.99 -15.81
CA ASP A 31 -15.11 15.29 -15.16
C ASP A 31 -13.78 15.41 -14.43
N ILE A 32 -13.39 14.38 -13.69
CA ILE A 32 -12.10 14.32 -12.99
C ILE A 32 -10.95 14.37 -13.99
N LEU A 33 -10.99 13.56 -15.06
CA LEU A 33 -9.95 13.58 -16.10
C LEU A 33 -9.85 14.93 -16.80
N THR A 34 -10.97 15.60 -17.05
CA THR A 34 -11.00 16.91 -17.68
C THR A 34 -10.36 17.97 -16.79
N HIS A 35 -10.67 17.98 -15.49
CA HIS A 35 -10.08 18.90 -14.53
C HIS A 35 -8.59 18.66 -14.34
N PHE A 36 -8.17 17.40 -14.30
CA PHE A 36 -6.76 17.05 -14.16
C PHE A 36 -5.95 17.43 -15.41
N ARG A 37 -6.47 17.15 -16.61
CA ARG A 37 -5.74 17.36 -17.87
C ARG A 37 -5.81 18.80 -18.38
N PHE A 38 -6.89 19.52 -18.07
CA PHE A 38 -7.17 20.88 -18.54
C PHE A 38 -7.69 21.79 -17.42
N PRO A 39 -6.93 22.02 -16.34
CA PRO A 39 -7.41 22.73 -15.14
C PRO A 39 -7.93 24.14 -15.43
N ARG A 40 -7.38 24.83 -16.44
CA ARG A 40 -7.82 26.18 -16.85
C ARG A 40 -9.10 26.21 -17.70
N PHE A 41 -9.45 25.11 -18.37
CA PHE A 41 -10.55 25.06 -19.35
C PHE A 41 -11.72 24.15 -18.91
N ALA A 42 -11.54 23.38 -17.85
CA ALA A 42 -12.52 22.41 -17.36
C ALA A 42 -13.87 23.04 -17.00
N GLY A 43 -13.89 24.29 -16.53
CA GLY A 43 -15.13 25.03 -16.24
C GLY A 43 -15.89 25.48 -17.49
N ALA A 44 -15.26 26.29 -18.35
CA ALA A 44 -15.95 26.93 -19.48
C ALA A 44 -16.19 26.00 -20.68
N LEU A 45 -15.29 25.04 -20.93
CA LEU A 45 -15.30 24.16 -22.10
C LEU A 45 -15.52 22.68 -21.76
N GLY A 46 -15.82 22.36 -20.49
CA GLY A 46 -15.97 20.98 -20.02
C GLY A 46 -16.99 20.18 -20.82
N TRP A 47 -18.10 20.80 -21.24
CA TRP A 47 -19.15 20.13 -22.04
C TRP A 47 -18.66 19.62 -23.41
N LEU A 48 -17.67 20.29 -24.01
CA LEU A 48 -17.05 19.90 -25.28
C LEU A 48 -15.85 18.97 -25.07
N LEU A 49 -15.07 19.20 -24.00
CA LEU A 49 -13.89 18.41 -23.70
C LEU A 49 -14.22 16.97 -23.28
N LYS A 50 -15.30 16.76 -22.51
CA LYS A 50 -15.73 15.42 -22.05
C LYS A 50 -15.96 14.42 -23.20
N PRO A 51 -16.78 14.70 -24.24
CA PRO A 51 -16.97 13.76 -25.34
C PRO A 51 -15.70 13.55 -26.17
N MET A 52 -14.83 14.56 -26.28
CA MET A 52 -13.53 14.41 -26.95
C MET A 52 -12.60 13.48 -26.17
N ILE A 53 -12.52 13.63 -24.85
CA ILE A 53 -11.75 12.75 -23.95
C ILE A 53 -12.29 11.33 -24.03
N ALA A 54 -13.61 11.14 -23.92
CA ALA A 54 -14.24 9.83 -24.03
C ALA A 54 -13.95 9.15 -25.39
N ARG A 55 -14.01 9.90 -26.50
CA ARG A 55 -13.66 9.37 -27.83
C ARG A 55 -12.18 9.02 -27.94
N LYS A 56 -11.29 9.81 -27.33
CA LYS A 56 -9.86 9.52 -27.29
C LYS A 56 -9.58 8.25 -26.47
N LEU A 57 -10.15 8.13 -25.27
CA LEU A 57 -10.01 6.95 -24.41
C LEU A 57 -10.51 5.69 -25.12
N ARG A 58 -11.71 5.72 -25.74
CA ARG A 58 -12.20 4.58 -26.52
C ARG A 58 -11.26 4.17 -27.65
N ARG A 59 -10.69 5.13 -28.38
CA ARG A 59 -9.71 4.83 -29.44
C ARG A 59 -8.43 4.25 -28.89
N GLU A 60 -7.94 4.81 -27.80
CA GLU A 60 -6.71 4.40 -27.15
C GLU A 60 -6.86 2.97 -26.61
N PHE A 61 -7.97 2.65 -25.95
CA PHE A 61 -8.22 1.34 -25.33
C PHE A 61 -9.04 0.37 -26.21
N ALA A 62 -9.26 0.66 -27.51
CA ALA A 62 -10.11 -0.15 -28.39
C ALA A 62 -9.65 -1.62 -28.55
N GLY A 63 -8.35 -1.88 -28.41
CA GLY A 63 -7.76 -3.22 -28.51
C GLY A 63 -7.58 -3.94 -27.17
N VAL A 64 -8.02 -3.34 -26.05
CA VAL A 64 -7.84 -3.90 -24.71
C VAL A 64 -9.01 -4.82 -24.39
N THR A 65 -8.77 -6.13 -24.44
CA THR A 65 -9.78 -7.16 -24.20
C THR A 65 -9.49 -8.01 -22.96
N THR A 66 -8.33 -7.82 -22.33
CA THR A 66 -7.90 -8.60 -21.16
C THR A 66 -7.30 -7.69 -20.09
N VAL A 67 -7.24 -8.16 -18.86
CA VAL A 67 -6.58 -7.44 -17.76
C VAL A 67 -5.08 -7.26 -18.04
N ALA A 68 -4.42 -8.27 -18.63
CA ALA A 68 -3.01 -8.18 -18.99
C ALA A 68 -2.74 -7.06 -19.99
N THR A 69 -3.51 -7.00 -21.09
CA THR A 69 -3.35 -5.93 -22.10
C THR A 69 -3.70 -4.54 -21.56
N LEU A 70 -4.59 -4.45 -20.55
CA LEU A 70 -4.84 -3.20 -19.85
C LEU A 70 -3.63 -2.77 -19.01
N GLN A 71 -3.02 -3.71 -18.28
CA GLN A 71 -1.86 -3.44 -17.43
C GLN A 71 -0.64 -3.02 -18.25
N ASP A 72 -0.32 -3.72 -19.34
CA ASP A 72 0.78 -3.35 -20.25
C ASP A 72 0.60 -1.94 -20.81
N LYS A 73 -0.65 -1.55 -21.08
CA LYS A 73 -0.96 -0.21 -21.59
C LYS A 73 -0.86 0.87 -20.52
N VAL A 74 -1.18 0.53 -19.27
CA VAL A 74 -1.13 1.44 -18.13
C VAL A 74 0.28 1.54 -17.56
N GLU A 75 1.13 0.54 -17.78
CA GLU A 75 2.53 0.48 -17.33
C GLU A 75 3.30 1.77 -17.65
N TYR A 76 3.25 2.21 -18.92
CA TYR A 76 3.91 3.46 -19.35
C TYR A 76 3.52 4.67 -18.50
N TYR A 77 2.25 4.75 -18.07
CA TYR A 77 1.77 5.85 -17.22
C TYR A 77 2.21 5.70 -15.76
N VAL A 78 2.32 4.46 -15.26
CA VAL A 78 2.83 4.15 -13.92
C VAL A 78 4.31 4.48 -13.84
N ASP A 79 5.11 4.03 -14.81
CA ASP A 79 6.53 4.33 -14.94
C ASP A 79 6.80 5.84 -14.88
N HIS A 80 6.10 6.60 -15.75
CA HIS A 80 6.21 8.06 -15.78
C HIS A 80 5.76 8.76 -14.50
N THR A 81 4.84 8.16 -13.73
CA THR A 81 4.39 8.69 -12.44
C THR A 81 5.43 8.43 -11.35
N ILE A 82 6.01 7.23 -11.34
CA ILE A 82 7.06 6.82 -10.41
C ILE A 82 8.31 7.69 -10.62
N ASP A 83 8.76 7.84 -11.87
CA ASP A 83 9.93 8.63 -12.23
C ASP A 83 9.81 10.11 -11.86
N ARG A 84 8.58 10.66 -11.88
CA ARG A 84 8.35 12.07 -11.53
C ARG A 84 8.20 12.32 -10.04
N ALA A 85 7.72 11.33 -9.29
CA ALA A 85 7.37 11.50 -7.89
C ALA A 85 8.43 10.94 -6.92
N THR A 86 9.45 10.25 -7.44
CA THR A 86 10.53 9.62 -6.67
C THR A 86 11.90 9.98 -7.24
N ASP A 87 12.93 9.94 -6.39
CA ASP A 87 14.35 10.05 -6.80
C ASP A 87 14.95 8.67 -7.16
N GLY A 88 14.08 7.72 -7.52
CA GLY A 88 14.43 6.34 -7.82
C GLY A 88 13.77 5.35 -6.88
N VAL A 89 13.40 4.21 -7.46
CA VAL A 89 12.85 3.07 -6.75
C VAL A 89 13.79 1.89 -6.89
N THR A 90 14.04 1.19 -5.78
CA THR A 90 14.92 0.03 -5.74
C THR A 90 14.21 -1.17 -5.12
N TYR A 91 14.61 -2.37 -5.54
CA TYR A 91 14.02 -3.63 -5.12
C TYR A 91 15.11 -4.60 -4.68
N THR A 92 14.85 -5.37 -3.62
CA THR A 92 15.70 -6.50 -3.19
C THR A 92 14.85 -7.73 -2.91
N GLY A 93 15.39 -8.91 -3.19
CA GLY A 93 14.71 -10.18 -2.92
C GLY A 93 13.64 -10.56 -3.94
N VAL A 94 13.38 -9.73 -4.95
CA VAL A 94 12.41 -10.06 -6.02
C VAL A 94 12.93 -11.21 -6.89
N GLU A 95 14.25 -11.33 -7.02
CA GLU A 95 14.96 -12.38 -7.75
C GLU A 95 14.76 -13.79 -7.17
N GLN A 96 14.30 -13.90 -5.91
CA GLN A 96 14.02 -15.20 -5.28
C GLN A 96 12.63 -15.75 -5.66
N LEU A 97 11.77 -14.90 -6.25
CA LEU A 97 10.42 -15.26 -6.66
C LEU A 97 10.46 -16.14 -7.90
N LYS A 98 9.64 -17.20 -7.91
CA LYS A 98 9.65 -18.23 -8.95
C LYS A 98 8.41 -18.13 -9.82
N SER A 99 8.62 -18.21 -11.13
CA SER A 99 7.52 -18.35 -12.09
C SER A 99 6.69 -19.61 -11.79
N GLY A 100 5.38 -19.52 -11.99
CA GLY A 100 4.43 -20.59 -11.66
C GLY A 100 4.14 -20.77 -10.17
N THR A 101 4.73 -19.96 -9.28
CA THR A 101 4.43 -19.98 -7.84
C THR A 101 3.67 -18.71 -7.45
N ALA A 102 2.62 -18.87 -6.65
CA ALA A 102 1.84 -17.76 -6.10
C ALA A 102 2.22 -17.49 -4.64
N TYR A 103 2.23 -16.21 -4.28
CA TYR A 103 2.69 -15.73 -2.97
C TYR A 103 1.63 -14.82 -2.34
N VAL A 104 1.48 -14.88 -1.02
CA VAL A 104 0.81 -13.83 -0.25
C VAL A 104 1.87 -12.86 0.25
N PHE A 105 1.98 -11.71 -0.42
CA PHE A 105 2.82 -10.60 0.01
C PHE A 105 2.10 -9.84 1.13
N LEU A 106 2.60 -9.97 2.36
CA LEU A 106 2.13 -9.22 3.52
C LEU A 106 3.07 -8.04 3.75
N ALA A 107 2.57 -6.82 3.57
CA ALA A 107 3.39 -5.62 3.60
C ALA A 107 3.02 -4.65 4.72
N ASN A 108 3.99 -3.86 5.19
CA ASN A 108 3.64 -2.62 5.89
C ASN A 108 2.88 -1.66 4.95
N HIS A 109 2.18 -0.70 5.53
CA HIS A 109 1.28 0.15 4.77
C HIS A 109 1.39 1.60 5.22
N ARG A 110 1.88 2.47 4.33
CA ARG A 110 2.07 3.91 4.56
C ARG A 110 1.31 4.77 3.55
N ASP A 111 1.16 4.31 2.32
CA ASP A 111 0.42 4.97 1.26
C ASP A 111 -0.75 4.12 0.76
N ILE A 112 -1.91 4.74 0.52
CA ILE A 112 -3.14 4.02 0.16
C ILE A 112 -3.00 3.28 -1.17
N VAL A 113 -2.37 3.89 -2.18
CA VAL A 113 -2.36 3.39 -3.57
C VAL A 113 -0.95 3.05 -4.03
N MET A 114 0.05 3.80 -3.58
CA MET A 114 1.42 3.61 -4.06
C MET A 114 2.07 2.34 -3.49
N ASP A 115 1.70 1.91 -2.29
CA ASP A 115 2.23 0.68 -1.70
C ASP A 115 2.00 -0.57 -2.58
N PRO A 116 0.75 -0.93 -2.93
CA PRO A 116 0.52 -2.04 -3.85
C PRO A 116 1.06 -1.75 -5.26
N ALA A 117 1.10 -0.49 -5.70
CA ALA A 117 1.65 -0.14 -7.00
C ALA A 117 3.15 -0.44 -7.10
N PHE A 118 3.95 -0.11 -6.08
CA PHE A 118 5.38 -0.41 -6.06
C PHE A 118 5.65 -1.92 -6.01
N VAL A 119 4.84 -2.68 -5.26
CA VAL A 119 4.95 -4.14 -5.24
C VAL A 119 4.58 -4.73 -6.61
N ASN A 120 3.48 -4.30 -7.21
CA ASN A 120 3.08 -4.75 -8.55
C ASN A 120 4.15 -4.44 -9.59
N TYR A 121 4.70 -3.22 -9.56
CA TYR A 121 5.74 -2.78 -10.47
C TYR A 121 7.01 -3.65 -10.33
N ALA A 122 7.48 -3.89 -9.10
CA ALA A 122 8.63 -4.76 -8.84
C ALA A 122 8.44 -6.17 -9.40
N VAL A 123 7.27 -6.77 -9.13
CA VAL A 123 6.93 -8.13 -9.56
C VAL A 123 6.76 -8.21 -11.08
N TYR A 124 6.15 -7.19 -11.69
CA TYR A 124 6.00 -7.08 -13.15
C TYR A 124 7.37 -7.03 -13.85
N HIS A 125 8.28 -6.17 -13.40
CA HIS A 125 9.62 -6.07 -13.99
C HIS A 125 10.51 -7.29 -13.73
N ALA A 126 10.16 -8.13 -12.74
CA ALA A 126 10.76 -9.45 -12.57
C ALA A 126 10.19 -10.51 -13.53
N GLY A 127 9.29 -10.13 -14.45
CA GLY A 127 8.67 -11.03 -15.42
C GLY A 127 7.59 -11.93 -14.83
N LEU A 128 7.01 -11.55 -13.68
CA LEU A 128 5.98 -12.32 -12.98
C LEU A 128 4.60 -11.64 -13.10
N PRO A 129 3.49 -12.39 -13.05
CA PRO A 129 2.16 -11.81 -13.04
C PRO A 129 1.95 -10.90 -11.83
N THR A 130 1.39 -9.70 -12.05
CA THR A 130 1.10 -8.76 -10.94
C THR A 130 0.13 -9.39 -9.93
N PRO A 131 0.36 -9.19 -8.62
CA PRO A 131 -0.54 -9.71 -7.60
C PRO A 131 -1.90 -9.02 -7.62
N ARG A 132 -2.90 -9.71 -7.05
CA ARG A 132 -4.23 -9.17 -6.74
C ARG A 132 -4.15 -8.32 -5.48
N ILE A 133 -4.83 -7.18 -5.46
CA ILE A 133 -4.69 -6.19 -4.37
C ILE A 133 -5.91 -6.27 -3.45
N ALA A 134 -5.69 -6.48 -2.14
CA ALA A 134 -6.75 -6.35 -1.15
C ALA A 134 -7.10 -4.88 -0.92
N ILE A 135 -8.33 -4.46 -1.22
CA ILE A 135 -8.79 -3.07 -1.02
C ILE A 135 -10.03 -3.00 -0.12
N GLY A 136 -10.05 -2.04 0.80
CA GLY A 136 -11.21 -1.79 1.66
C GLY A 136 -12.39 -1.19 0.89
N ASP A 137 -13.61 -1.64 1.19
CA ASP A 137 -14.85 -1.10 0.63
C ASP A 137 -15.08 0.39 0.97
N ASN A 138 -14.47 0.90 2.05
CA ASN A 138 -14.52 2.31 2.42
C ASN A 138 -14.00 3.24 1.31
N LEU A 139 -13.11 2.77 0.43
CA LEU A 139 -12.56 3.54 -0.69
C LEU A 139 -13.43 3.50 -1.96
N LEU A 140 -14.45 2.65 -2.00
CA LEU A 140 -15.22 2.34 -3.21
C LEU A 140 -16.58 3.08 -3.28
N GLN A 141 -16.64 4.30 -2.73
CA GLN A 141 -17.90 5.06 -2.60
C GLN A 141 -18.49 5.50 -3.96
N LYS A 142 -17.64 5.66 -4.98
CA LYS A 142 -18.08 6.06 -6.34
C LYS A 142 -18.02 4.83 -7.27
N PRO A 143 -19.05 4.56 -8.09
CA PRO A 143 -19.08 3.37 -8.96
C PRO A 143 -17.86 3.21 -9.86
N PHE A 144 -17.40 4.30 -10.50
CA PHE A 144 -16.22 4.26 -11.38
C PHE A 144 -14.92 3.90 -10.63
N VAL A 145 -14.82 4.21 -9.33
CA VAL A 145 -13.64 3.86 -8.50
C VAL A 145 -13.63 2.35 -8.26
N SER A 146 -14.79 1.77 -7.93
CA SER A 146 -14.94 0.31 -7.83
C SER A 146 -14.56 -0.37 -9.13
N ASP A 147 -15.04 0.16 -10.27
CA ASP A 147 -14.72 -0.37 -11.59
C ASP A 147 -13.20 -0.35 -11.87
N LEU A 148 -12.55 0.80 -11.63
CA LEU A 148 -11.13 0.99 -11.86
C LEU A 148 -10.27 0.06 -10.98
N MET A 149 -10.61 -0.06 -9.69
CA MET A 149 -9.86 -0.90 -8.76
C MET A 149 -10.00 -2.38 -9.12
N ARG A 150 -11.21 -2.85 -9.43
CA ARG A 150 -11.44 -4.26 -9.83
C ARG A 150 -10.84 -4.59 -11.19
N LEU A 151 -10.73 -3.62 -12.11
CA LEU A 151 -9.96 -3.78 -13.35
C LEU A 151 -8.46 -3.93 -13.06
N ASN A 152 -7.93 -3.24 -12.05
CA ASN A 152 -6.55 -3.36 -11.61
C ASN A 152 -6.31 -4.56 -10.66
N LYS A 153 -7.01 -5.67 -10.88
CA LYS A 153 -6.91 -6.90 -10.08
C LYS A 153 -7.22 -6.73 -8.58
N SER A 154 -7.87 -5.65 -8.15
CA SER A 154 -8.23 -5.49 -6.74
C SER A 154 -9.47 -6.31 -6.37
N PHE A 155 -9.44 -6.91 -5.19
CA PHE A 155 -10.57 -7.60 -4.57
C PHE A 155 -11.00 -6.91 -3.28
N ILE A 156 -12.29 -6.97 -3.00
CA ILE A 156 -12.93 -6.15 -1.98
C ILE A 156 -12.86 -6.82 -0.61
N VAL A 157 -12.39 -6.06 0.38
CA VAL A 157 -12.41 -6.40 1.80
C VAL A 157 -13.48 -5.55 2.48
N HIS A 158 -14.53 -6.20 2.98
CA HIS A 158 -15.63 -5.50 3.66
C HIS A 158 -15.24 -5.08 5.08
N ARG A 159 -15.11 -3.77 5.31
CA ARG A 159 -14.68 -3.19 6.60
C ARG A 159 -15.83 -2.58 7.39
N SER A 160 -16.86 -2.08 6.70
CA SER A 160 -17.97 -1.35 7.35
C SER A 160 -19.04 -2.25 8.00
N ILE A 161 -18.81 -3.56 8.13
CA ILE A 161 -19.78 -4.51 8.70
C ILE A 161 -19.75 -4.46 10.23
N THR A 162 -20.88 -4.08 10.83
CA THR A 162 -21.05 -4.00 12.30
C THR A 162 -21.57 -5.30 12.92
N GLY A 163 -22.36 -6.08 12.18
CA GLY A 163 -22.94 -7.33 12.64
C GLY A 163 -21.91 -8.46 12.78
N ARG A 164 -21.90 -9.15 13.93
CA ARG A 164 -20.90 -10.20 14.21
C ARG A 164 -20.99 -11.38 13.24
N LYS A 165 -22.21 -11.82 12.88
CA LYS A 165 -22.40 -12.96 11.98
C LYS A 165 -21.97 -12.62 10.56
N GLU A 166 -22.35 -11.43 10.11
CA GLU A 166 -22.02 -10.87 8.79
C GLU A 166 -20.50 -10.66 8.67
N LYS A 167 -19.86 -10.15 9.73
CA LYS A 167 -18.39 -9.99 9.77
C LYS A 167 -17.68 -11.34 9.68
N MET A 168 -18.16 -12.35 10.41
CA MET A 168 -17.60 -13.71 10.30
C MET A 168 -17.79 -14.30 8.91
N ALA A 169 -18.95 -14.11 8.28
CA ALA A 169 -19.21 -14.57 6.92
C ALA A 169 -18.29 -13.86 5.90
N ALA A 170 -18.09 -12.56 6.05
CA ALA A 170 -17.15 -11.80 5.21
C ALA A 170 -15.69 -12.28 5.39
N TYR A 171 -15.26 -12.57 6.63
CA TYR A 171 -13.94 -13.14 6.91
C TYR A 171 -13.77 -14.54 6.32
N GLN A 172 -14.81 -15.39 6.42
CA GLN A 172 -14.83 -16.71 5.79
C GLN A 172 -14.70 -16.62 4.28
N LEU A 173 -15.46 -15.73 3.63
CA LEU A 173 -15.43 -15.52 2.19
C LEU A 173 -14.05 -15.00 1.74
N LEU A 174 -13.51 -14.01 2.44
CA LEU A 174 -12.20 -13.44 2.17
C LEU A 174 -11.09 -14.49 2.31
N SER A 175 -11.10 -15.27 3.40
CA SER A 175 -10.17 -16.38 3.61
C SER A 175 -10.23 -17.40 2.48
N ALA A 176 -11.46 -17.79 2.08
CA ALA A 176 -11.68 -18.75 1.01
C ALA A 176 -11.13 -18.24 -0.32
N TYR A 177 -11.39 -16.98 -0.64
CA TYR A 177 -10.89 -16.34 -1.85
C TYR A 177 -9.36 -16.24 -1.89
N ILE A 178 -8.71 -15.86 -0.78
CA ILE A 178 -7.24 -15.80 -0.71
C ILE A 178 -6.64 -17.18 -0.95
N ASN A 179 -7.17 -18.22 -0.27
CA ASN A 179 -6.71 -19.59 -0.48
C ASN A 179 -6.96 -20.05 -1.93
N HIS A 180 -8.11 -19.70 -2.51
CA HIS A 180 -8.45 -20.03 -3.89
C HIS A 180 -7.49 -19.37 -4.90
N SER A 181 -7.21 -18.08 -4.72
CA SER A 181 -6.27 -17.33 -5.55
C SER A 181 -4.89 -17.98 -5.58
N ILE A 182 -4.37 -18.39 -4.43
CA ILE A 182 -3.03 -18.97 -4.34
C ILE A 182 -3.00 -20.40 -4.87
N ARG A 183 -3.95 -21.25 -4.44
CA ARG A 183 -3.89 -22.70 -4.67
C ARG A 183 -4.52 -23.17 -5.98
N HIS A 184 -5.49 -22.43 -6.50
CA HIS A 184 -6.23 -22.81 -7.71
C HIS A 184 -5.88 -21.90 -8.89
N ASP A 185 -5.94 -20.58 -8.69
CA ASP A 185 -5.63 -19.63 -9.77
C ASP A 185 -4.12 -19.45 -10.00
N CYS A 186 -3.29 -19.88 -9.04
CA CYS A 186 -1.86 -19.59 -9.00
C CYS A 186 -1.58 -18.08 -9.20
N GLN A 187 -2.37 -17.23 -8.55
CA GLN A 187 -2.25 -15.76 -8.58
C GLN A 187 -1.86 -15.23 -7.20
N SER A 188 -0.71 -14.55 -7.15
CA SER A 188 -0.22 -13.87 -5.94
C SER A 188 -1.19 -12.78 -5.45
N ILE A 189 -1.09 -12.45 -4.17
CA ILE A 189 -1.89 -11.41 -3.50
C ILE A 189 -0.97 -10.44 -2.78
N TRP A 190 -1.31 -9.16 -2.83
CA TRP A 190 -0.80 -8.15 -1.91
C TRP A 190 -1.87 -7.80 -0.88
N ILE A 191 -1.48 -7.76 0.39
CA ILE A 191 -2.34 -7.36 1.50
C ILE A 191 -1.53 -6.66 2.59
N ALA A 192 -2.08 -5.59 3.16
CA ALA A 192 -1.47 -4.87 4.27
C ALA A 192 -1.48 -5.73 5.56
N GLN A 193 -0.43 -5.60 6.37
CA GLN A 193 -0.26 -6.33 7.64
C GLN A 193 -1.16 -5.87 8.78
N ALA A 194 -1.87 -4.75 8.62
CA ALA A 194 -2.75 -4.14 9.61
C ALA A 194 -3.88 -3.37 8.93
N GLU A 195 -4.95 -3.07 9.70
CA GLU A 195 -6.05 -2.29 9.17
C GLU A 195 -5.68 -0.80 9.02
N GLY A 196 -5.39 -0.42 7.78
CA GLY A 196 -5.08 0.96 7.42
C GLY A 196 -3.60 1.29 7.60
N ARG A 197 -3.23 2.47 7.10
CA ARG A 197 -1.83 2.92 7.03
C ARG A 197 -1.27 3.34 8.38
N ALA A 198 0.00 3.08 8.67
CA ALA A 198 0.67 3.55 9.88
C ALA A 198 0.78 5.09 9.88
N LYS A 199 0.59 5.70 11.05
CA LYS A 199 0.58 7.15 11.22
C LYS A 199 1.77 7.66 12.01
N ASP A 200 2.41 6.81 12.80
CA ASP A 200 3.53 7.09 13.72
C ASP A 200 4.81 6.35 13.29
N GLY A 201 4.79 5.66 12.15
CA GLY A 201 5.88 4.84 11.65
C GLY A 201 6.04 3.49 12.35
N ASP A 202 5.13 3.11 13.25
CA ASP A 202 5.15 1.82 13.94
C ASP A 202 4.35 0.77 13.16
N ASP A 203 4.99 0.18 12.15
CA ASP A 203 4.39 -0.84 11.30
C ASP A 203 4.33 -2.20 12.03
N ARG A 204 3.28 -2.44 12.84
CA ARG A 204 3.04 -3.72 13.55
C ARG A 204 2.01 -4.61 12.85
N THR A 205 2.21 -5.92 12.88
CA THR A 205 1.34 -6.91 12.23
C THR A 205 0.17 -7.26 13.14
N GLU A 206 -1.05 -7.15 12.62
CA GLU A 206 -2.24 -7.57 13.33
C GLU A 206 -2.44 -9.09 13.21
N SER A 207 -2.32 -9.79 14.33
CA SER A 207 -2.58 -11.25 14.41
C SER A 207 -3.97 -11.67 13.88
N ALA A 208 -4.94 -10.75 13.86
CA ALA A 208 -6.27 -10.98 13.31
C ALA A 208 -6.26 -11.22 11.78
N ILE A 209 -5.36 -10.56 11.04
CA ILE A 209 -5.19 -10.76 9.59
C ILE A 209 -4.57 -12.13 9.33
N LEU A 210 -3.57 -12.53 10.12
CA LEU A 210 -2.96 -13.85 10.04
C LEU A 210 -3.96 -14.96 10.35
N LYS A 211 -4.79 -14.76 11.38
CA LYS A 211 -5.91 -15.65 11.69
C LYS A 211 -6.89 -15.74 10.52
N MET A 212 -7.17 -14.61 9.86
CA MET A 212 -8.13 -14.56 8.75
C MET A 212 -7.71 -15.50 7.62
N PHE A 213 -6.42 -15.65 7.30
CA PHE A 213 -5.96 -16.59 6.26
C PHE A 213 -6.33 -18.06 6.50
N HIS A 214 -6.62 -18.43 7.75
CA HIS A 214 -6.93 -19.80 8.17
C HIS A 214 -8.44 -20.09 8.29
N VAL A 215 -9.27 -19.06 8.44
CA VAL A 215 -10.69 -19.20 8.83
C VAL A 215 -11.46 -20.17 7.92
N SER A 216 -11.21 -20.12 6.60
CA SER A 216 -11.88 -21.00 5.63
C SER A 216 -11.40 -22.44 5.62
N ARG A 217 -10.27 -22.72 6.26
CA ARG A 217 -9.61 -24.03 6.35
C ARG A 217 -9.32 -24.39 7.82
N LYS A 218 -10.22 -23.98 8.72
CA LYS A 218 -10.07 -24.13 10.18
C LYS A 218 -9.88 -25.59 10.66
N ASP A 219 -10.27 -26.56 9.85
CA ASP A 219 -10.16 -27.98 10.15
C ASP A 219 -8.77 -28.56 9.80
N GLU A 220 -7.90 -27.76 9.15
CA GLU A 220 -6.50 -28.08 8.86
C GLU A 220 -5.56 -27.38 9.87
N PRO A 221 -4.36 -27.91 10.16
CA PRO A 221 -3.39 -27.25 11.05
C PRO A 221 -3.00 -25.85 10.56
N PHE A 222 -2.96 -24.86 11.47
CA PHE A 222 -2.68 -23.47 11.13
C PHE A 222 -1.35 -23.30 10.38
N ALA A 223 -0.28 -23.94 10.89
CA ALA A 223 1.04 -23.90 10.28
C ALA A 223 1.04 -24.41 8.82
N GLU A 224 0.28 -25.46 8.52
CA GLU A 224 0.20 -26.03 7.17
C GLU A 224 -0.55 -25.12 6.21
N VAL A 225 -1.62 -24.47 6.68
CA VAL A 225 -2.34 -23.48 5.88
C VAL A 225 -1.43 -22.29 5.57
N ILE A 226 -0.72 -21.74 6.55
CA ILE A 226 0.21 -20.63 6.32
C ILE A 226 1.35 -21.01 5.36
N GLN A 227 1.96 -22.20 5.53
CA GLN A 227 2.99 -22.68 4.61
C GLN A 227 2.47 -22.79 3.16
N SER A 228 1.22 -23.25 2.98
CA SER A 228 0.61 -23.37 1.65
C SER A 228 0.36 -22.04 0.93
N LEU A 229 0.45 -20.91 1.65
CA LEU A 229 0.23 -19.57 1.10
C LEU A 229 1.52 -18.90 0.57
N ASN A 230 2.69 -19.51 0.80
CA ASN A 230 3.99 -18.88 0.57
C ASN A 230 4.03 -17.45 1.14
N LEU A 231 3.62 -17.32 2.41
CA LEU A 231 3.51 -16.03 3.09
C LEU A 231 4.87 -15.31 3.06
N THR A 232 4.93 -14.18 2.38
CA THR A 232 6.17 -13.46 2.07
C THR A 232 6.12 -12.07 2.70
N PRO A 233 6.96 -11.77 3.71
CA PRO A 233 7.04 -10.43 4.29
C PRO A 233 7.60 -9.42 3.29
N VAL A 234 6.99 -8.24 3.22
CA VAL A 234 7.43 -7.15 2.33
C VAL A 234 7.58 -5.85 3.11
N SER A 235 8.76 -5.25 3.03
CA SER A 235 9.03 -3.92 3.58
C SER A 235 8.96 -2.89 2.47
N ILE A 236 8.13 -1.87 2.62
CA ILE A 236 8.02 -0.71 1.74
C ILE A 236 8.53 0.49 2.51
N SER A 237 9.64 1.05 2.04
CA SER A 237 10.36 2.14 2.69
C SER A 237 10.32 3.38 1.83
N TYR A 238 9.81 4.45 2.41
CA TYR A 238 9.79 5.78 1.81
C TYR A 238 10.87 6.61 2.49
N GLU A 239 11.64 7.36 1.70
CA GLU A 239 12.48 8.42 2.25
C GLU A 239 11.62 9.53 2.82
N TYR A 240 10.59 9.96 2.08
CA TYR A 240 9.59 10.89 2.55
C TYR A 240 8.18 10.38 2.29
N ASP A 241 7.31 10.46 3.29
CA ASP A 241 5.90 10.14 3.13
C ASP A 241 5.15 11.40 2.65
N PRO A 242 4.48 11.37 1.48
CA PRO A 242 3.72 12.52 0.98
C PRO A 242 2.62 13.00 1.93
N CYS A 243 2.10 12.11 2.78
CA CYS A 243 1.00 12.39 3.71
C CYS A 243 1.47 12.63 5.15
N ASP A 244 2.77 12.78 5.41
CA ASP A 244 3.34 12.90 6.75
C ASP A 244 2.76 14.06 7.59
N LEU A 245 2.52 15.21 6.98
CA LEU A 245 1.90 16.38 7.64
C LEU A 245 0.45 16.10 8.05
N ALA A 246 -0.31 15.42 7.18
CA ALA A 246 -1.69 15.05 7.48
C ALA A 246 -1.76 14.02 8.62
N LYS A 247 -0.84 13.04 8.61
CA LYS A 247 -0.68 12.05 9.67
C LYS A 247 -0.26 12.68 10.99
N ALA A 248 0.67 13.63 10.98
CA ALA A 248 1.11 14.37 12.17
C ALA A 248 -0.06 15.15 12.80
N ARG A 249 -0.86 15.83 11.97
CA ARG A 249 -2.10 16.50 12.41
C ARG A 249 -3.09 15.52 13.02
N GLU A 250 -3.34 14.38 12.38
CA GLU A 250 -4.24 13.35 12.90
C GLU A 250 -3.77 12.84 14.27
N LEU A 251 -2.49 12.51 14.42
CA LEU A 251 -1.92 12.05 15.68
C LEU A 251 -2.03 13.12 16.78
N TYR A 252 -1.74 14.38 16.47
CA TYR A 252 -1.92 15.48 17.42
C TYR A 252 -3.36 15.63 17.90
N ILE A 253 -4.33 15.59 16.97
CA ILE A 253 -5.75 15.69 17.33
C ILE A 253 -6.14 14.52 18.21
N ARG A 254 -5.75 13.28 17.86
CA ARG A 254 -6.02 12.10 18.70
C ARG A 254 -5.42 12.23 20.10
N ALA A 255 -4.18 12.73 20.20
CA ALA A 255 -3.50 12.90 21.47
C ALA A 255 -4.14 13.98 22.35
N THR A 256 -4.74 15.02 21.75
CA THR A 256 -5.31 16.16 22.49
C THR A 256 -6.80 16.03 22.78
N THR A 257 -7.57 15.39 21.89
CA THR A 257 -9.03 15.26 21.99
C THR A 257 -9.50 13.83 22.27
N GLY A 258 -8.60 12.84 22.20
CA GLY A 258 -8.89 11.41 22.36
C GLY A 258 -9.50 10.73 21.13
N THR A 259 -9.98 11.49 20.12
CA THR A 259 -10.65 10.91 18.94
C THR A 259 -10.33 11.68 17.66
N TYR A 260 -10.39 11.00 16.53
CA TYR A 260 -10.29 11.62 15.22
C TYR A 260 -11.36 11.07 14.29
N THR A 261 -12.15 11.97 13.70
CA THR A 261 -13.13 11.64 12.68
C THR A 261 -12.66 12.23 11.36
N LYS A 262 -12.45 11.37 10.37
CA LYS A 262 -12.03 11.79 9.03
C LYS A 262 -13.08 12.71 8.41
N ALA A 263 -12.61 13.76 7.74
CA ALA A 263 -13.49 14.58 6.93
C ALA A 263 -13.95 13.82 5.66
N PRO A 264 -15.16 14.09 5.13
CA PRO A 264 -15.55 13.57 3.84
C PRO A 264 -14.53 13.95 2.75
N GLY A 265 -14.06 12.96 1.98
CA GLY A 265 -13.07 13.17 0.92
C GLY A 265 -11.61 13.24 1.37
N GLU A 266 -11.31 13.07 2.66
CA GLU A 266 -9.92 13.08 3.16
C GLU A 266 -9.06 11.95 2.58
N ASP A 267 -9.67 10.77 2.35
CA ASP A 267 -9.00 9.65 1.68
C ASP A 267 -8.72 9.98 0.19
N ASP A 268 -9.62 10.68 -0.51
CA ASP A 268 -9.40 11.13 -1.90
C ASP A 268 -8.18 12.07 -1.99
N VAL A 269 -8.05 13.00 -1.04
CA VAL A 269 -6.90 13.91 -0.93
C VAL A 269 -5.62 13.14 -0.63
N SER A 270 -5.67 12.17 0.29
CA SER A 270 -4.53 11.32 0.62
C SER A 270 -4.08 10.48 -0.56
N ILE A 271 -5.01 9.95 -1.37
CA ILE A 271 -4.70 9.21 -2.60
C ILE A 271 -4.01 10.12 -3.62
N ALA A 272 -4.58 11.31 -3.86
CA ALA A 272 -4.02 12.25 -4.83
C ALA A 272 -2.60 12.70 -4.41
N LEU A 273 -2.40 12.99 -3.13
CA LEU A 273 -1.10 13.37 -2.58
C LEU A 273 -0.13 12.20 -2.56
N GLY A 274 -0.60 10.99 -2.28
CA GLY A 274 0.18 9.76 -2.38
C GLY A 274 0.72 9.55 -3.79
N ILE A 275 -0.09 9.76 -4.83
CA ILE A 275 0.35 9.63 -6.23
C ILE A 275 1.32 10.75 -6.62
N THR A 276 0.96 12.01 -6.35
CA THR A 276 1.64 13.19 -6.93
C THR A 276 2.73 13.80 -6.06
N GLY A 277 2.69 13.55 -4.76
CA GLY A 277 3.61 14.15 -3.79
C GLY A 277 5.01 13.53 -3.86
N TYR A 278 6.00 14.33 -3.46
CA TYR A 278 7.40 13.95 -3.46
C TYR A 278 7.73 12.94 -2.37
N LYS A 279 8.38 11.84 -2.78
CA LYS A 279 8.68 10.68 -1.92
C LYS A 279 10.17 10.51 -1.61
N GLY A 280 11.04 11.30 -2.26
CA GLY A 280 12.47 11.00 -2.32
C GLY A 280 12.68 9.60 -2.89
N ARG A 281 13.59 8.82 -2.31
CA ARG A 281 13.83 7.44 -2.70
C ARG A 281 12.80 6.48 -2.09
N VAL A 282 12.41 5.46 -2.86
CA VAL A 282 11.58 4.36 -2.37
C VAL A 282 12.33 3.04 -2.49
N HIS A 283 12.17 2.16 -1.51
CA HIS A 283 12.77 0.83 -1.53
C HIS A 283 11.74 -0.22 -1.13
N VAL A 284 11.64 -1.30 -1.89
CA VAL A 284 10.81 -2.46 -1.55
C VAL A 284 11.72 -3.67 -1.34
N ASN A 285 11.66 -4.24 -0.15
CA ASN A 285 12.38 -5.45 0.21
C ASN A 285 11.43 -6.63 0.33
N PHE A 286 11.63 -7.66 -0.48
CA PHE A 286 10.93 -8.93 -0.41
C PHE A 286 11.75 -9.91 0.43
N ALA A 287 11.34 -10.15 1.67
CA ALA A 287 12.00 -11.16 2.49
C ALA A 287 11.64 -12.57 1.99
N PRO A 288 12.46 -13.62 2.27
CA PRO A 288 12.11 -14.98 1.90
C PRO A 288 10.74 -15.40 2.46
N PRO A 289 9.99 -16.27 1.75
CA PRO A 289 8.75 -16.81 2.29
C PRO A 289 8.97 -17.49 3.65
N ILE A 290 8.03 -17.33 4.57
CA ILE A 290 8.07 -17.97 5.89
C ILE A 290 8.02 -19.48 5.70
N THR A 291 9.07 -20.17 6.15
CA THR A 291 9.17 -21.64 6.08
C THR A 291 8.99 -22.30 7.43
N GLU A 292 9.27 -21.57 8.51
CA GLU A 292 9.09 -22.00 9.88
C GLU A 292 7.61 -22.26 10.18
N ARG A 293 7.34 -23.30 10.98
CA ARG A 293 5.99 -23.67 11.39
C ARG A 293 5.63 -22.93 12.66
N PHE A 294 4.72 -21.97 12.54
CA PHE A 294 4.12 -21.26 13.67
C PHE A 294 2.72 -21.82 13.92
N GLU A 295 2.44 -22.27 15.14
CA GLU A 295 1.10 -22.73 15.55
C GLU A 295 0.25 -21.61 16.18
N ASP A 296 0.86 -20.47 16.49
CA ASP A 296 0.23 -19.32 17.14
C ASP A 296 0.35 -18.06 16.28
N THR A 297 -0.77 -17.36 16.09
CA THR A 297 -0.84 -16.17 15.23
C THR A 297 -0.06 -14.98 15.78
N LYS A 298 0.13 -14.88 17.10
CA LYS A 298 0.96 -13.84 17.73
C LYS A 298 2.43 -14.12 17.53
N LEU A 299 2.86 -15.38 17.65
CA LEU A 299 4.25 -15.76 17.33
C LEU A 299 4.56 -15.49 15.85
N LEU A 300 3.64 -15.84 14.95
CA LEU A 300 3.78 -15.48 13.53
C LEU A 300 3.80 -13.96 13.33
N ALA A 301 2.95 -13.19 14.02
CA ALA A 301 2.96 -11.73 13.92
C ALA A 301 4.31 -11.12 14.36
N VAL A 302 4.90 -11.64 15.44
CA VAL A 302 6.24 -11.22 15.91
C VAL A 302 7.29 -11.53 14.85
N GLU A 303 7.23 -12.68 14.19
CA GLU A 303 8.14 -13.01 13.10
C GLU A 303 7.94 -12.12 11.86
N MET A 304 6.69 -11.86 11.47
CA MET A 304 6.37 -10.92 10.39
C MET A 304 6.94 -9.54 10.71
N ASP A 305 6.75 -9.04 11.92
CA ASP A 305 7.30 -7.76 12.35
C ASP A 305 8.83 -7.76 12.33
N ARG A 306 9.46 -8.84 12.78
CA ARG A 306 10.93 -8.98 12.73
C ARG A 306 11.45 -8.84 11.30
N GLN A 307 10.80 -9.48 10.33
CA GLN A 307 11.24 -9.43 8.93
C GLN A 307 10.88 -8.10 8.25
N ILE A 308 9.67 -7.58 8.47
CA ILE A 308 9.20 -6.35 7.81
C ILE A 308 9.92 -5.11 8.37
N LEU A 309 10.05 -5.00 9.68
CA LEU A 309 10.77 -3.89 10.32
C LEU A 309 12.28 -4.03 10.15
N GLY A 310 12.80 -5.26 10.18
CA GLY A 310 14.19 -5.57 9.91
C GLY A 310 14.61 -5.21 8.48
N GLY A 311 13.75 -5.52 7.50
CA GLY A 311 13.96 -5.23 6.08
C GLY A 311 13.68 -3.79 5.66
N TYR A 312 13.19 -2.93 6.56
CA TYR A 312 12.93 -1.52 6.24
C TYR A 312 14.23 -0.76 5.96
N ARG A 313 14.35 -0.13 4.79
CA ARG A 313 15.52 0.69 4.46
C ARG A 313 15.44 2.05 5.14
N LEU A 314 16.42 2.34 6.00
CA LEU A 314 16.55 3.64 6.63
C LEU A 314 17.31 4.63 5.72
N PHE A 315 16.71 5.78 5.50
CA PHE A 315 17.29 6.93 4.78
C PHE A 315 17.79 8.00 5.77
N PRO A 316 18.63 8.98 5.36
CA PRO A 316 19.24 9.95 6.27
C PRO A 316 18.24 10.71 7.14
N VAL A 317 17.06 11.07 6.59
CA VAL A 317 15.99 11.75 7.35
C VAL A 317 15.51 10.96 8.57
N HIS A 318 15.50 9.63 8.51
CA HIS A 318 15.11 8.79 9.64
C HIS A 318 16.08 8.95 10.81
N TYR A 319 17.39 8.99 10.52
CA TYR A 319 18.43 9.22 11.53
C TYR A 319 18.42 10.65 12.06
N LEU A 320 18.16 11.64 11.20
CA LEU A 320 17.99 13.03 11.61
C LEU A 320 16.81 13.19 12.56
N ALA A 321 15.66 12.57 12.25
CA ALA A 321 14.49 12.58 13.10
C ALA A 321 14.74 11.84 14.42
N TYR A 322 15.37 10.66 14.39
CA TYR A 322 15.70 9.91 15.60
C TYR A 322 16.63 10.70 16.54
N ALA A 323 17.63 11.40 16.00
CA ALA A 323 18.52 12.26 16.80
C ALA A 323 17.81 13.47 17.42
N GLN A 324 16.67 13.91 16.85
CA GLN A 324 15.84 15.00 17.39
C GLN A 324 14.74 14.50 18.34
N TRP A 325 14.51 13.20 18.40
CA TRP A 325 13.41 12.63 19.16
C TRP A 325 13.73 12.60 20.66
N SER A 326 12.93 13.31 21.46
CA SER A 326 13.11 13.40 22.91
C SER A 326 13.04 12.04 23.63
N ASP A 327 12.25 11.11 23.07
CA ASP A 327 12.02 9.79 23.64
C ASP A 327 12.85 8.70 22.93
N ALA A 328 13.91 9.10 22.23
CA ALA A 328 14.86 8.16 21.62
C ALA A 328 15.38 7.19 22.70
N ASP A 329 15.23 5.89 22.42
CA ASP A 329 15.60 4.82 23.34
C ASP A 329 17.11 4.86 23.69
N PRO A 330 17.50 5.21 24.93
CA PRO A 330 18.89 5.39 25.30
C PRO A 330 19.67 4.07 25.33
N GLN A 331 18.99 2.92 25.27
CA GLN A 331 19.65 1.61 25.21
C GLN A 331 20.13 1.28 23.80
N LEU A 332 19.58 1.93 22.77
CA LEU A 332 19.94 1.66 21.38
C LEU A 332 21.20 2.43 20.99
N GLN A 333 22.21 1.69 20.51
CA GLN A 333 23.43 2.25 19.96
C GLN A 333 23.21 2.65 18.49
N VAL A 334 22.47 3.74 18.27
CA VAL A 334 22.23 4.28 16.92
C VAL A 334 23.38 5.22 16.53
N PRO A 335 24.14 4.91 15.46
CA PRO A 335 25.21 5.78 14.96
C PRO A 335 24.65 7.12 14.43
N LYS A 336 25.49 8.16 14.39
CA LYS A 336 25.07 9.45 13.84
C LYS A 336 24.92 9.32 12.33
N ALA A 337 23.98 10.08 11.76
CA ALA A 337 23.77 10.07 10.30
C ALA A 337 25.05 10.36 9.50
N ALA A 338 25.92 11.25 10.01
CA ALA A 338 27.20 11.60 9.39
C ALA A 338 28.23 10.46 9.34
N ASP A 339 28.07 9.43 10.17
CA ASP A 339 28.96 8.26 10.20
C ASP A 339 28.54 7.20 9.15
N ILE A 340 27.33 7.33 8.58
CA ILE A 340 26.71 6.33 7.70
C ILE A 340 26.56 6.87 6.28
N PHE A 341 26.20 8.15 6.15
CA PHE A 341 25.85 8.76 4.87
C PHE A 341 26.90 9.78 4.42
N PRO A 342 27.17 9.88 3.11
CA PRO A 342 27.99 10.93 2.54
C PRO A 342 27.50 12.34 2.92
N ALA A 343 28.43 13.28 3.03
CA ALA A 343 28.13 14.64 3.50
C ALA A 343 27.15 15.39 2.58
N ASP A 344 27.21 15.18 1.27
CA ASP A 344 26.33 15.81 0.29
C ASP A 344 24.90 15.26 0.36
N GLU A 345 24.75 13.94 0.51
CA GLU A 345 23.46 13.28 0.73
C GLU A 345 22.82 13.78 2.04
N LEU A 346 23.60 13.84 3.12
CA LEU A 346 23.13 14.30 4.42
C LEU A 346 22.71 15.78 4.38
N ALA A 347 23.45 16.62 3.67
CA ALA A 347 23.11 18.04 3.51
C ALA A 347 21.76 18.24 2.80
N LYS A 348 21.50 17.48 1.72
CA LYS A 348 20.21 17.51 1.01
C LYS A 348 19.07 17.04 1.92
N ALA A 349 19.26 15.92 2.61
CA ALA A 349 18.25 15.37 3.51
C ALA A 349 17.94 16.32 4.67
N LYS A 350 18.95 17.01 5.21
CA LYS A 350 18.77 18.02 6.26
C LYS A 350 17.96 19.22 5.76
N ALA A 351 18.27 19.74 4.57
CA ALA A 351 17.53 20.87 4.00
C ALA A 351 16.04 20.51 3.77
N GLU A 352 15.77 19.33 3.21
CA GLU A 352 14.39 18.87 2.98
C GLU A 352 13.66 18.57 4.30
N TRP A 353 14.36 18.01 5.30
CA TRP A 353 13.79 17.79 6.63
C TRP A 353 13.42 19.10 7.34
N GLU A 354 14.30 20.11 7.28
CA GLU A 354 14.04 21.45 7.82
C GLU A 354 12.85 22.12 7.11
N ARG A 355 12.76 21.98 5.78
CA ARG A 355 11.60 22.47 5.01
C ARG A 355 10.30 21.84 5.53
N ARG A 356 10.23 20.52 5.66
CA ARG A 356 9.04 19.81 6.16
C ARG A 356 8.68 20.19 7.59
N LEU A 357 9.66 20.31 8.48
CA LEU A 357 9.43 20.80 9.84
C LEU A 357 8.89 22.23 9.85
N SER A 358 9.34 23.09 8.94
CA SER A 358 8.84 24.47 8.84
C SER A 358 7.39 24.56 8.36
N GLU A 359 6.98 23.66 7.47
CA GLU A 359 5.60 23.54 6.98
C GLU A 359 4.66 22.88 8.00
N CYS A 360 5.22 22.15 8.96
CA CYS A 360 4.49 21.52 10.03
C CYS A 360 4.22 22.50 11.19
N PRO A 361 2.95 22.70 11.61
CA PRO A 361 2.61 23.45 12.81
C PRO A 361 3.40 22.96 14.03
N VAL A 362 3.84 23.88 14.89
CA VAL A 362 4.77 23.59 16.00
C VAL A 362 4.25 22.46 16.88
N GLU A 363 2.96 22.47 17.16
CA GLU A 363 2.23 21.48 17.96
C GLU A 363 2.20 20.08 17.33
N HIS A 364 2.31 19.98 16.00
CA HIS A 364 2.31 18.71 15.27
C HIS A 364 3.72 18.15 15.08
N ARG A 365 4.77 18.99 15.18
CA ARG A 365 6.16 18.59 14.92
C ARG A 365 6.60 17.34 15.70
N PRO A 366 6.29 17.17 17.00
CA PRO A 366 6.68 15.95 17.71
C PRO A 366 6.16 14.68 17.03
N PHE A 367 4.93 14.70 16.49
CA PHE A 367 4.34 13.58 15.78
C PHE A 367 4.94 13.37 14.39
N LEU A 368 5.41 14.44 13.74
CA LEU A 368 6.20 14.31 12.52
C LEU A 368 7.57 13.68 12.81
N VAL A 369 8.25 14.09 13.89
CA VAL A 369 9.53 13.48 14.30
C VAL A 369 9.35 11.99 14.60
N VAL A 370 8.33 11.63 15.39
CA VAL A 370 8.01 10.23 15.72
C VAL A 370 7.85 9.38 14.44
N GLN A 371 7.12 9.86 13.44
CA GLN A 371 6.92 9.14 12.17
C GLN A 371 8.21 8.66 11.49
N TYR A 372 9.24 9.50 11.50
CA TYR A 372 10.52 9.20 10.86
C TYR A 372 11.54 8.57 11.82
N ALA A 373 11.38 8.76 13.13
CA ALA A 373 12.25 8.18 14.15
C ALA A 373 11.90 6.72 14.49
N THR A 374 10.61 6.38 14.52
CA THR A 374 10.12 5.03 14.88
C THR A 374 10.73 3.91 14.03
N PRO A 375 10.91 4.05 12.69
CA PRO A 375 11.56 3.02 11.89
C PRO A 375 12.99 2.72 12.35
N VAL A 376 13.73 3.75 12.80
CA VAL A 376 15.07 3.57 13.37
C VAL A 376 14.98 2.77 14.67
N ARG A 377 14.14 3.21 15.61
CA ARG A 377 13.91 2.50 16.89
C ARG A 377 13.58 1.03 16.64
N ASN A 378 12.61 0.76 15.78
CA ASN A 378 12.11 -0.58 15.50
C ASN A 378 13.18 -1.47 14.87
N GLN A 379 13.88 -0.99 13.84
CA GLN A 379 14.93 -1.79 13.19
C GLN A 379 16.09 -2.08 14.16
N TYR A 380 16.51 -1.11 14.99
CA TYR A 380 17.60 -1.33 15.93
C TYR A 380 17.21 -2.26 17.08
N ARG A 381 15.96 -2.20 17.58
CA ARG A 381 15.44 -3.19 18.54
C ARG A 381 15.44 -4.60 17.96
N VAL A 382 14.95 -4.75 16.72
CA VAL A 382 14.99 -6.04 16.00
C VAL A 382 16.42 -6.56 15.87
N LYS A 383 17.37 -5.72 15.44
CA LYS A 383 18.79 -6.10 15.29
C LYS A 383 19.44 -6.46 16.63
N ALA A 384 19.04 -5.82 17.72
CA ALA A 384 19.54 -6.09 19.07
C ALA A 384 18.81 -7.24 19.79
N GLY A 385 17.78 -7.85 19.17
CA GLY A 385 16.96 -8.87 19.82
C GLY A 385 16.11 -8.35 20.99
N ILE A 386 15.85 -7.04 21.02
CA ILE A 386 15.02 -6.39 22.04
C ILE A 386 13.56 -6.48 21.59
N PRO A 387 12.63 -6.89 22.47
CA PRO A 387 11.20 -6.89 22.15
C PRO A 387 10.72 -5.51 21.67
N LEU A 388 9.90 -5.50 20.61
CA LEU A 388 9.34 -4.30 19.99
C LEU A 388 8.26 -3.62 20.84
#